data_AF-A0A8I2AEM5-F1
#
_entry.id   AF-A0A8I2AEM5-F1
#
_cell.length_a   1.000
_cell.length_b   1.000
_cell.length_c   1.000
_cell.angle_alpha   90.00
_cell.angle_beta   90.00
_cell.angle_gamma   90.00
#
_symmetry.space_group_name_H-M   'P 1'
#
loop_
_entity.id
_entity.type
_entity.pdbx_description
1 polymer ?
#
loop_
_entity_poly.entity_id
_entity_poly.type
_entity_poly.pdbx_seq_one_letter_code
_entity_poly.pdbx_strand_id
1 'polypeptide(L)'
;MSSTYILKLPHLKIHNANALSSPYTIGFPAMTAWLGFMHALERKLGDDGSLNIILDSIAIISHDCDLQTYRGANDYVSSIVGTGNPLNSDGSRSAFIEEARCHLDVSLLIKYGIKNNKVIEGLPEYSPLLDVIHDLVMTMKLAGGDILSLGKPSVHILPSEDANGKYRQKLLNSVMPGYALIERRDLMIGAMNNGQDAIDALLDHVVVENYCVDTGKENGNKMSFEWRTQRKTAGWIVPIATGYQGISPLGQAKNQRDSEVPHRFAESVVTLGEFVLANRVNNIHDILWGFKFVESQNLYLCQQVAANFISSGE
;
A
#
# COMPACT_ATOMS: atom_id res chain seq x y z
N MET A 1 -16.14 -6.66 23.95
CA MET A 1 -15.40 -6.43 22.68
C MET A 1 -14.95 -7.78 22.16
N SER A 2 -15.10 -8.06 20.87
CA SER A 2 -14.72 -9.34 20.25
C SER A 2 -13.23 -9.35 19.90
N SER A 3 -12.56 -10.50 20.08
CA SER A 3 -11.17 -10.69 19.64
C SER A 3 -11.01 -10.39 18.15
N THR A 4 -9.84 -9.88 17.76
CA THR A 4 -9.49 -9.62 16.36
C THR A 4 -8.71 -10.80 15.80
N TYR A 5 -9.18 -11.38 14.70
CA TYR A 5 -8.52 -12.49 14.03
C TYR A 5 -7.73 -11.99 12.82
N ILE A 6 -6.45 -12.36 12.74
CA ILE A 6 -5.53 -11.94 11.68
C ILE A 6 -5.01 -13.18 10.95
N LEU A 7 -5.17 -13.20 9.63
CA LEU A 7 -4.53 -14.12 8.71
C LEU A 7 -3.24 -13.46 8.22
N LYS A 8 -2.10 -14.10 8.46
CA LYS A 8 -0.80 -13.67 7.96
C LYS A 8 -0.45 -14.47 6.72
N LEU A 9 -0.14 -13.77 5.63
CA LEU A 9 0.49 -14.30 4.43
C LEU A 9 1.94 -13.81 4.41
N PRO A 10 2.91 -14.60 4.89
CA PRO A 10 4.28 -14.12 5.07
C PRO A 10 5.11 -14.23 3.78
N HIS A 11 5.97 -13.25 3.52
CA HIS A 11 6.96 -13.26 2.44
C HIS A 11 6.39 -13.67 1.08
N LEU A 12 5.33 -12.98 0.67
CA LEU A 12 4.75 -13.07 -0.66
C LEU A 12 5.69 -12.38 -1.66
N LYS A 13 6.38 -13.20 -2.46
CA LYS A 13 7.28 -12.71 -3.51
C LYS A 13 6.53 -12.49 -4.80
N ILE A 14 6.50 -11.25 -5.28
CA ILE A 14 5.76 -10.86 -6.47
C ILE A 14 6.75 -10.37 -7.52
N HIS A 15 6.62 -10.91 -8.72
CA HIS A 15 7.45 -10.58 -9.87
C HIS A 15 6.67 -9.73 -10.88
N ASN A 16 7.29 -8.64 -11.36
CA ASN A 16 6.69 -7.71 -12.33
C ASN A 16 5.35 -7.11 -11.85
N ALA A 17 5.27 -6.73 -10.58
CA ALA A 17 4.14 -5.94 -10.09
C ALA A 17 4.14 -4.56 -10.77
N ASN A 18 2.96 -3.99 -11.00
CA ASN A 18 2.82 -2.64 -11.54
C ASN A 18 3.33 -1.61 -10.54
N ALA A 19 4.37 -0.88 -10.93
CA ALA A 19 4.96 0.18 -10.14
C ALA A 19 4.44 1.59 -10.53
N LEU A 20 3.68 1.71 -11.63
CA LEU A 20 3.02 2.96 -12.00
C LEU A 20 1.70 3.08 -11.23
N SER A 21 1.79 3.50 -9.96
CA SER A 21 0.66 3.50 -9.03
C SER A 21 -0.35 4.63 -9.28
N SER A 22 0.08 5.72 -9.91
CA SER A 22 -0.80 6.79 -10.42
C SER A 22 -0.16 7.45 -11.65
N PRO A 23 -0.87 8.35 -12.35
CA PRO A 23 -0.31 9.08 -13.49
C PRO A 23 1.00 9.86 -13.20
N TYR A 24 1.30 10.13 -11.92
CA TYR A 24 2.47 10.91 -11.51
C TYR A 24 3.25 10.28 -10.33
N THR A 25 3.00 9.02 -10.00
CA THR A 25 3.76 8.29 -8.97
C THR A 25 4.27 6.95 -9.49
N ILE A 26 5.57 6.73 -9.34
CA ILE A 26 6.26 5.48 -9.67
C ILE A 26 6.92 4.91 -8.41
N GLY A 27 6.73 3.62 -8.15
CA GLY A 27 7.30 2.95 -6.98
C GLY A 27 6.39 1.83 -6.46
N PHE A 28 5.96 1.95 -5.21
CA PHE A 28 5.12 0.94 -4.57
C PHE A 28 3.71 0.91 -5.18
N PRO A 29 3.10 -0.28 -5.41
CA PRO A 29 1.77 -0.37 -6.02
C PRO A 29 0.67 0.35 -5.24
N ALA A 30 -0.34 0.83 -5.96
CA ALA A 30 -1.49 1.54 -5.40
C ALA A 30 -2.26 0.72 -4.34
N MET A 31 -2.82 1.38 -3.32
CA MET A 31 -3.61 0.75 -2.26
C MET A 31 -4.80 -0.07 -2.80
N THR A 32 -5.36 0.36 -3.93
CA THR A 32 -6.46 -0.31 -4.62
C THR A 32 -6.09 -1.71 -5.11
N ALA A 33 -4.82 -1.96 -5.47
CA ALA A 33 -4.37 -3.28 -5.90
C ALA A 33 -4.36 -4.29 -4.74
N TRP A 34 -3.94 -3.85 -3.56
CA TRP A 34 -3.85 -4.68 -2.35
C TRP A 34 -5.23 -5.07 -1.82
N LEU A 35 -6.13 -4.09 -1.71
CA LEU A 35 -7.52 -4.32 -1.30
C LEU A 35 -8.32 -5.09 -2.37
N GLY A 36 -8.05 -4.84 -3.66
CA GLY A 36 -8.62 -5.63 -4.75
C GLY A 36 -8.19 -7.09 -4.71
N PHE A 37 -6.92 -7.37 -4.38
CA PHE A 37 -6.42 -8.73 -4.15
C PHE A 37 -7.13 -9.39 -2.96
N MET A 38 -7.27 -8.70 -1.83
CA MET A 38 -8.01 -9.19 -0.66
C MET A 38 -9.45 -9.56 -1.04
N HIS A 39 -10.16 -8.68 -1.75
CA HIS A 39 -11.53 -8.96 -2.17
C HIS A 39 -11.63 -10.11 -3.18
N ALA A 40 -10.67 -10.23 -4.10
CA ALA A 40 -10.61 -11.37 -5.02
C ALA A 40 -10.36 -12.69 -4.28
N LEU A 41 -9.52 -12.68 -3.24
CA LEU A 41 -9.26 -13.84 -2.39
C LEU A 41 -10.53 -14.24 -1.62
N GLU A 42 -11.23 -13.28 -1.03
CA GLU A 42 -12.50 -13.49 -0.33
C GLU A 42 -13.52 -14.17 -1.26
N ARG A 43 -13.70 -13.66 -2.49
CA ARG A 43 -14.63 -14.24 -3.46
C ARG A 43 -14.28 -15.68 -3.81
N LYS A 44 -13.02 -15.95 -4.14
CA LYS A 44 -12.57 -17.30 -4.49
C LYS A 44 -12.70 -18.29 -3.34
N LEU A 45 -12.50 -17.85 -2.09
CA LEU A 45 -12.72 -18.70 -0.91
C LEU A 45 -14.21 -18.97 -0.65
N GLY A 46 -15.09 -18.06 -1.08
CA GLY A 46 -16.54 -18.20 -0.97
C GLY A 46 -17.20 -18.98 -2.11
N ASP A 47 -16.51 -19.20 -3.24
CA ASP A 47 -17.09 -19.82 -4.45
C ASP A 47 -17.63 -21.24 -4.21
N ASP A 48 -16.97 -22.04 -3.35
CA ASP A 48 -17.40 -23.41 -3.02
C ASP A 48 -18.59 -23.45 -2.04
N GLY A 49 -19.02 -22.30 -1.51
CA GLY A 49 -20.13 -22.17 -0.55
C GLY A 49 -19.90 -22.82 0.82
N SER A 50 -18.74 -23.46 1.01
CA SER A 50 -18.39 -24.24 2.20
C SER A 50 -17.90 -23.39 3.37
N LEU A 51 -17.42 -22.17 3.08
CA LEU A 51 -16.80 -21.29 4.06
C LEU A 51 -17.30 -19.85 3.88
N ASN A 52 -18.01 -19.34 4.87
CA ASN A 52 -18.45 -17.94 4.91
C ASN A 52 -17.37 -17.07 5.58
N ILE A 53 -16.20 -16.99 4.96
CA ILE A 53 -15.11 -16.11 5.41
C ILE A 53 -15.31 -14.70 4.88
N ILE A 54 -15.09 -13.72 5.76
CA ILE A 54 -15.11 -12.31 5.40
C ILE A 54 -13.73 -11.74 5.67
N LEU A 55 -13.17 -11.05 4.67
CA LEU A 55 -11.90 -10.35 4.77
C LEU A 55 -12.20 -8.85 4.87
N ASP A 56 -12.04 -8.30 6.07
CA ASP A 56 -12.51 -6.95 6.41
C ASP A 56 -11.50 -5.86 6.03
N SER A 57 -10.22 -6.09 6.35
CA SER A 57 -9.17 -5.09 6.15
C SER A 57 -7.80 -5.74 6.03
N ILE A 58 -6.86 -5.05 5.41
CA ILE A 58 -5.52 -5.55 5.11
C ILE A 58 -4.43 -4.56 5.53
N ALA A 59 -3.38 -5.03 6.19
CA ALA A 59 -2.15 -4.27 6.38
C ALA A 59 -1.05 -4.85 5.48
N ILE A 60 -0.28 -3.95 4.88
CA ILE A 60 0.80 -4.28 3.95
C ILE A 60 2.12 -4.00 4.66
N ILE A 61 2.95 -5.04 4.78
CA ILE A 61 4.30 -4.95 5.34
C ILE A 61 5.27 -5.16 4.18
N SER A 62 6.01 -4.12 3.81
CA SER A 62 7.05 -4.18 2.80
C SER A 62 8.36 -4.65 3.42
N HIS A 63 8.92 -5.75 2.91
CA HIS A 63 10.26 -6.22 3.26
C HIS A 63 11.29 -5.72 2.25
N ASP A 64 10.94 -5.82 0.96
CA ASP A 64 11.80 -5.39 -0.14
C ASP A 64 10.96 -4.90 -1.33
N CYS A 65 11.49 -3.91 -2.04
CA CYS A 65 10.87 -3.33 -3.23
C CYS A 65 11.96 -2.93 -4.22
N ASP A 66 12.18 -3.78 -5.22
CA ASP A 66 13.15 -3.56 -6.29
C ASP A 66 12.44 -2.99 -7.53
N LEU A 67 12.57 -1.68 -7.73
CA LEU A 67 12.00 -0.99 -8.87
C LEU A 67 12.91 -1.16 -10.08
N GLN A 68 12.36 -1.66 -11.19
CA GLN A 68 13.11 -1.89 -12.43
C GLN A 68 13.41 -0.56 -13.13
N THR A 69 14.46 0.09 -12.67
CA THR A 69 15.01 1.30 -13.27
C THR A 69 16.46 1.09 -13.67
N TYR A 70 16.88 1.90 -14.63
CA TYR A 70 18.25 1.97 -15.08
C TYR A 70 18.73 3.41 -14.98
N ARG A 71 19.94 3.60 -14.46
CA ARG A 71 20.62 4.89 -14.42
C ARG A 71 22.02 4.71 -14.97
N GLY A 72 22.30 5.33 -16.11
CA GLY A 72 23.62 5.34 -16.72
C GLY A 72 24.62 6.17 -15.92
N ALA A 73 25.91 6.06 -16.27
CA ALA A 73 27.01 6.71 -15.54
C ALA A 73 26.88 8.24 -15.44
N ASN A 74 26.28 8.88 -16.46
CA ASN A 74 26.12 10.34 -16.53
C ASN A 74 24.65 10.79 -16.39
N ASP A 75 23.74 9.88 -16.06
CA ASP A 75 22.33 10.22 -15.96
C ASP A 75 22.02 10.82 -14.60
N TYR A 76 21.30 11.94 -14.60
CA TYR A 76 20.78 12.54 -13.37
C TYR A 76 19.51 11.82 -12.87
N VAL A 77 18.68 11.35 -13.80
CA VAL A 77 17.37 10.72 -13.53
C VAL A 77 17.41 9.25 -13.95
N SER A 78 16.71 8.39 -13.22
CA SER A 78 16.56 6.99 -13.61
C SER A 78 15.50 6.82 -14.70
N SER A 79 15.78 5.97 -15.70
CA SER A 79 14.83 5.57 -16.74
C SER A 79 14.15 4.25 -16.35
N ILE A 80 12.90 4.05 -16.77
CA ILE A 80 12.21 2.76 -16.60
C ILE A 80 12.75 1.72 -17.58
N VAL A 81 12.83 0.47 -17.13
CA VAL A 81 13.21 -0.64 -18.01
C VAL A 81 11.96 -1.17 -18.71
N GLY A 82 11.88 -0.93 -20.02
CA GLY A 82 10.77 -1.43 -20.85
C GLY A 82 10.96 -2.88 -21.31
N THR A 83 9.90 -3.46 -21.88
CA THR A 83 9.95 -4.80 -22.49
C THR A 83 9.72 -4.76 -24.00
N GLY A 84 10.31 -5.72 -24.71
CA GLY A 84 10.10 -5.89 -26.15
C GLY A 84 8.73 -6.48 -26.42
N ASN A 85 7.79 -5.66 -26.90
CA ASN A 85 6.49 -6.15 -27.37
C ASN A 85 6.62 -6.85 -28.73
N PRO A 86 5.73 -7.81 -29.05
CA PRO A 86 5.67 -8.42 -30.37
C PRO A 86 5.59 -7.37 -31.48
N LEU A 87 6.10 -7.72 -32.67
CA LEU A 87 6.00 -6.87 -33.86
C LEU A 87 4.54 -6.76 -34.33
N ASN A 88 4.23 -5.65 -34.99
CA ASN A 88 2.95 -5.44 -35.65
C ASN A 88 2.76 -6.43 -36.83
N SER A 89 1.54 -6.50 -37.36
CA SER A 89 1.22 -7.38 -38.49
C SER A 89 2.02 -7.08 -39.77
N ASP A 90 2.54 -5.87 -39.91
CA ASP A 90 3.41 -5.43 -41.00
C ASP A 90 4.91 -5.67 -40.73
N GLY A 91 5.27 -6.26 -39.57
CA GLY A 91 6.64 -6.49 -39.14
C GLY A 91 7.33 -5.27 -38.53
N SER A 92 6.64 -4.13 -38.40
CA SER A 92 7.16 -2.94 -37.74
C SER A 92 7.19 -3.10 -36.22
N ARG A 93 8.03 -2.31 -35.54
CA ARG A 93 8.05 -2.26 -34.07
C ARG A 93 6.74 -1.65 -33.57
N SER A 94 6.12 -2.33 -32.62
CA SER A 94 4.97 -1.80 -31.88
C SER A 94 5.32 -0.51 -31.16
N ALA A 95 4.31 0.34 -30.96
CA ALA A 95 4.46 1.55 -30.17
C ALA A 95 4.97 1.19 -28.76
N PHE A 96 5.93 1.99 -28.29
CA PHE A 96 6.45 1.83 -26.94
C PHE A 96 5.41 2.32 -25.93
N ILE A 97 5.02 1.44 -25.02
CA ILE A 97 4.12 1.75 -23.91
C ILE A 97 4.96 1.69 -22.64
N GLU A 98 5.00 2.81 -21.93
CA GLU A 98 5.72 2.94 -20.69
C GLU A 98 5.00 2.17 -19.58
N GLU A 99 5.63 1.09 -19.09
CA GLU A 99 5.12 0.30 -17.99
C GLU A 99 6.22 0.15 -16.92
N ALA A 100 6.05 0.87 -15.81
CA ALA A 100 6.95 0.71 -14.68
C ALA A 100 6.63 -0.59 -13.93
N ARG A 101 7.66 -1.37 -13.61
CA ARG A 101 7.53 -2.65 -12.91
C ARG A 101 8.45 -2.73 -11.71
N CYS A 102 8.04 -3.48 -10.70
CA CYS A 102 8.86 -3.79 -9.53
C CYS A 102 8.76 -5.27 -9.12
N HIS A 103 9.81 -5.75 -8.47
CA HIS A 103 9.78 -6.99 -7.69
C HIS A 103 9.55 -6.65 -6.23
N LEU A 104 8.70 -7.42 -5.55
CA LEU A 104 8.29 -7.14 -4.19
C LEU A 104 8.47 -8.38 -3.31
N ASP A 105 8.89 -8.17 -2.07
CA ASP A 105 8.73 -9.13 -0.97
C ASP A 105 7.87 -8.44 0.10
N VAL A 106 6.66 -8.94 0.31
CA VAL A 106 5.69 -8.34 1.22
C VAL A 106 5.03 -9.39 2.12
N SER A 107 4.72 -9.01 3.35
CA SER A 107 3.81 -9.78 4.20
C SER A 107 2.47 -9.07 4.30
N LEU A 108 1.38 -9.82 4.16
CA LEU A 108 0.02 -9.30 4.28
C LEU A 108 -0.58 -9.76 5.61
N LEU A 109 -1.17 -8.82 6.35
CA LEU A 109 -1.95 -9.11 7.55
C LEU A 109 -3.41 -8.78 7.26
N ILE A 110 -4.24 -9.80 7.11
CA ILE A 110 -5.64 -9.65 6.73
C ILE A 110 -6.51 -9.91 7.96
N LYS A 111 -7.27 -8.91 8.39
CA LYS A 111 -8.31 -9.10 9.39
C LYS A 111 -9.45 -9.89 8.76
N TYR A 112 -9.82 -10.99 9.39
CA TYR A 112 -10.90 -11.85 8.89
C TYR A 112 -11.92 -12.19 9.98
N GLY A 113 -13.05 -12.72 9.55
CA GLY A 113 -14.03 -13.35 10.43
C GLY A 113 -14.79 -14.44 9.69
N ILE A 114 -15.02 -15.58 10.34
CA ILE A 114 -15.86 -16.65 9.79
C ILE A 114 -17.26 -16.49 10.35
N LYS A 115 -18.24 -16.27 9.48
CA LYS A 115 -19.65 -16.18 9.86
C LYS A 115 -20.23 -17.58 10.00
N ASN A 116 -20.20 -18.11 11.22
CA ASN A 116 -20.99 -19.28 11.61
C ASN A 116 -22.22 -18.79 12.38
N ASN A 117 -23.39 -18.77 11.73
CA ASN A 117 -24.63 -18.20 12.27
C ASN A 117 -24.47 -16.74 12.72
N LYS A 118 -24.47 -16.48 14.04
CA LYS A 118 -24.34 -15.14 14.66
C LYS A 118 -22.99 -14.93 15.34
N VAL A 119 -22.08 -15.91 15.31
CA VAL A 119 -20.79 -15.85 15.98
C VAL A 119 -19.70 -15.68 14.93
N ILE A 120 -18.76 -14.77 15.20
CA ILE A 120 -17.54 -14.61 14.42
C ILE A 120 -16.49 -15.47 15.11
N GLU A 121 -16.05 -16.53 14.45
CA GLU A 121 -15.03 -17.44 14.97
C GLU A 121 -13.72 -17.28 14.20
N GLY A 122 -12.61 -17.53 14.90
CA GLY A 122 -11.29 -17.64 14.31
C GLY A 122 -11.02 -19.06 13.83
N LEU A 123 -10.04 -19.19 12.93
CA LEU A 123 -9.55 -20.49 12.52
C LEU A 123 -8.63 -21.09 13.61
N PRO A 124 -8.66 -22.42 13.80
CA PRO A 124 -7.60 -23.12 14.52
C PRO A 124 -6.23 -22.87 13.88
N GLU A 125 -5.17 -22.84 14.69
CA GLU A 125 -3.79 -22.58 14.25
C GLU A 125 -3.30 -23.54 13.15
N TYR A 126 -3.78 -24.79 13.19
CA TYR A 126 -3.42 -25.86 12.24
C TYR A 126 -4.59 -26.27 11.33
N SER A 127 -5.44 -25.31 10.96
CA SER A 127 -6.56 -25.60 10.06
C SER A 127 -6.05 -26.02 8.66
N PRO A 128 -6.58 -27.11 8.07
CA PRO A 128 -6.27 -27.48 6.68
C PRO A 128 -6.67 -26.40 5.68
N LEU A 129 -7.55 -25.47 6.08
CA LEU A 129 -7.89 -24.31 5.26
C LEU A 129 -6.68 -23.41 4.97
N LEU A 130 -5.67 -23.38 5.84
CA LEU A 130 -4.48 -22.57 5.59
C LEU A 130 -3.69 -23.07 4.37
N ASP A 131 -3.68 -24.38 4.14
CA ASP A 131 -3.06 -24.97 2.96
C ASP A 131 -3.90 -24.66 1.71
N VAL A 132 -5.24 -24.69 1.80
CA VAL A 132 -6.13 -24.26 0.72
C VAL A 132 -5.92 -22.77 0.38
N ILE A 133 -5.80 -21.90 1.39
CA ILE A 133 -5.51 -20.47 1.19
C ILE A 133 -4.14 -20.30 0.51
N HIS A 134 -3.13 -21.06 0.94
CA HIS A 134 -1.80 -21.03 0.32
C HIS A 134 -1.87 -21.38 -1.16
N ASP A 135 -2.44 -22.54 -1.49
CA ASP A 135 -2.58 -23.02 -2.86
C ASP A 135 -3.37 -22.02 -3.72
N LEU A 136 -4.46 -21.48 -3.18
CA LEU A 136 -5.28 -20.49 -3.87
C LEU A 136 -4.51 -19.21 -4.18
N VAL A 137 -3.81 -18.66 -3.19
CA VAL A 137 -3.01 -17.44 -3.37
C VAL A 137 -1.91 -17.66 -4.41
N MET A 138 -1.29 -18.84 -4.46
CA MET A 138 -0.28 -19.17 -5.47
C MET A 138 -0.84 -19.18 -6.90
N THR A 139 -2.16 -19.29 -7.10
CA THR A 139 -2.81 -19.17 -8.43
C THR A 139 -3.22 -17.74 -8.80
N MET A 140 -2.99 -16.77 -7.92
CA MET A 140 -3.43 -15.39 -8.09
C MET A 140 -2.32 -14.49 -8.63
N LYS A 141 -2.73 -13.29 -9.04
CA LYS A 141 -1.83 -12.18 -9.37
C LYS A 141 -2.05 -11.06 -8.37
N LEU A 142 -1.00 -10.31 -8.07
CA LEU A 142 -1.08 -9.12 -7.22
C LEU A 142 -0.48 -7.94 -7.96
N ALA A 143 -1.25 -6.83 -8.04
CA ALA A 143 -0.87 -5.63 -8.79
C ALA A 143 -0.43 -5.94 -10.24
N GLY A 144 -1.02 -6.95 -10.88
CA GLY A 144 -0.65 -7.41 -12.23
C GLY A 144 0.57 -8.36 -12.28
N GLY A 145 1.35 -8.44 -11.21
CA GLY A 145 2.51 -9.32 -11.11
C GLY A 145 2.17 -10.76 -10.73
N ASP A 146 3.12 -11.66 -10.99
CA ASP A 146 3.04 -13.09 -10.67
C ASP A 146 3.55 -13.38 -9.26
N ILE A 147 2.83 -14.21 -8.52
CA ILE A 147 3.26 -14.68 -7.21
C ILE A 147 4.24 -15.86 -7.42
N LEU A 148 5.50 -15.67 -7.06
CA LEU A 148 6.55 -16.69 -7.21
C LEU A 148 6.60 -17.65 -6.04
N SER A 149 6.39 -17.13 -4.83
CA SER A 149 6.42 -17.92 -3.61
C SER A 149 5.66 -17.22 -2.50
N LEU A 150 5.12 -18.02 -1.59
CA LEU A 150 4.45 -17.58 -0.37
C LEU A 150 4.94 -18.46 0.79
N GLY A 151 5.34 -17.84 1.89
CA GLY A 151 5.64 -18.55 3.13
C GLY A 151 4.38 -19.14 3.76
N LYS A 152 4.55 -20.11 4.67
CA LYS A 152 3.39 -20.82 5.27
C LYS A 152 2.41 -19.84 5.94
N PRO A 153 1.13 -19.77 5.50
CA PRO A 153 0.14 -18.92 6.13
C PRO A 153 -0.06 -19.29 7.59
N SER A 154 -0.30 -18.30 8.43
CA SER A 154 -0.57 -18.52 9.86
C SER A 154 -1.68 -17.62 10.36
N VAL A 155 -2.41 -18.07 11.37
CA VAL A 155 -3.47 -17.28 12.01
C VAL A 155 -3.02 -16.80 13.38
N HIS A 156 -3.44 -15.59 13.71
CA HIS A 156 -3.12 -14.95 14.98
C HIS A 156 -4.41 -14.38 15.59
N ILE A 157 -4.58 -14.62 16.88
CA ILE A 157 -5.73 -14.13 17.65
C ILE A 157 -5.22 -13.00 18.55
N LEU A 158 -5.78 -11.81 18.37
CA LEU A 158 -5.53 -10.65 19.22
C LEU A 158 -6.72 -10.52 20.17
N PRO A 159 -6.57 -10.86 21.45
CA PRO A 159 -7.65 -10.72 22.43
C PRO A 159 -7.99 -9.25 22.64
N SER A 160 -9.27 -8.96 22.93
CA SER A 160 -9.76 -7.60 23.15
C SER A 160 -9.11 -6.90 24.34
N GLU A 161 -8.70 -7.68 25.35
CA GLU A 161 -7.95 -7.22 26.52
C GLU A 161 -6.52 -7.76 26.44
N ASP A 162 -5.67 -7.14 25.61
CA ASP A 162 -4.23 -7.41 25.59
C ASP A 162 -3.50 -6.40 26.47
N ALA A 163 -3.63 -6.54 27.80
CA ALA A 163 -3.14 -5.58 28.79
C ALA A 163 -1.66 -5.18 28.63
N ASN A 164 -0.83 -6.06 28.04
CA ASN A 164 0.59 -5.83 27.80
C ASN A 164 0.97 -5.75 26.32
N GLY A 165 0.00 -5.83 25.39
CA GLY A 165 0.28 -5.85 23.95
C GLY A 165 1.11 -7.05 23.48
N LYS A 166 1.16 -8.15 24.25
CA LYS A 166 2.09 -9.28 24.02
C LYS A 166 1.74 -10.03 22.73
N TYR A 167 0.46 -10.25 22.46
CA TYR A 167 0.01 -10.96 21.27
C TYR A 167 0.25 -10.13 20.02
N ARG A 168 -0.04 -8.83 20.11
CA ARG A 168 0.28 -7.86 19.06
C ARG A 168 1.79 -7.83 18.78
N GLN A 169 2.61 -7.68 19.81
CA GLN A 169 4.06 -7.58 19.63
C GLN A 169 4.66 -8.87 19.06
N LYS A 170 4.15 -10.04 19.46
CA LYS A 170 4.52 -11.33 18.85
C LYS A 170 4.18 -11.37 17.36
N LEU A 171 3.01 -10.89 16.96
CA LEU A 171 2.60 -10.81 15.55
C LEU A 171 3.51 -9.85 14.76
N LEU A 172 3.71 -8.63 15.24
CA LEU A 172 4.51 -7.60 14.55
C LEU A 172 6.00 -7.97 14.50
N ASN A 173 6.53 -8.63 15.53
CA ASN A 173 7.90 -9.17 15.50
C ASN A 173 8.05 -10.31 14.49
N SER A 174 6.97 -11.04 14.18
CA SER A 174 7.01 -12.13 13.19
C SER A 174 7.11 -11.66 11.74
N VAL A 175 6.92 -10.36 11.49
CA VAL A 175 7.07 -9.71 10.17
C VAL A 175 8.28 -8.78 10.13
N MET A 176 9.23 -8.94 11.07
CA MET A 176 10.48 -8.19 11.07
C MET A 176 11.56 -8.94 10.25
N PRO A 177 12.43 -8.21 9.54
CA PRO A 177 12.41 -6.75 9.31
C PRO A 177 11.35 -6.40 8.26
N GLY A 178 10.48 -5.42 8.55
CA GLY A 178 9.43 -5.01 7.61
C GLY A 178 8.82 -3.65 7.97
N TYR A 179 8.40 -2.93 6.95
CA TYR A 179 7.81 -1.59 7.08
C TYR A 179 6.33 -1.63 6.74
N ALA A 180 5.48 -1.27 7.70
CA ALA A 180 4.06 -1.09 7.49
C ALA A 180 3.79 0.24 6.76
N LEU A 181 2.95 0.21 5.74
CA LEU A 181 2.51 1.41 5.04
C LEU A 181 1.31 2.03 5.76
N ILE A 182 1.44 3.30 6.17
CA ILE A 182 0.37 4.10 6.79
C ILE A 182 0.00 5.33 5.96
N GLU A 183 -1.19 5.89 6.20
CA GLU A 183 -1.66 7.11 5.56
C GLU A 183 -1.22 8.34 6.39
N ARG A 184 -0.65 9.34 5.72
CA ARG A 184 -0.24 10.63 6.32
C ARG A 184 -0.97 11.81 5.69
N ARG A 185 -2.27 11.65 5.45
CA ARG A 185 -3.13 12.71 4.88
C ARG A 185 -3.28 13.92 5.79
N ASP A 186 -3.00 13.78 7.09
CA ASP A 186 -2.96 14.88 8.07
C ASP A 186 -2.00 15.98 7.64
N LEU A 187 -0.84 15.60 7.12
CA LEU A 187 0.18 16.54 6.67
C LEU A 187 -0.35 17.41 5.53
N MET A 188 -1.02 16.79 4.56
CA MET A 188 -1.65 17.50 3.44
C MET A 188 -2.80 18.40 3.92
N ILE A 189 -3.67 17.90 4.79
CA ILE A 189 -4.79 18.70 5.34
C ILE A 189 -4.24 19.91 6.09
N GLY A 190 -3.20 19.74 6.91
CA GLY A 190 -2.55 20.84 7.63
C GLY A 190 -1.97 21.89 6.68
N ALA A 191 -1.25 21.46 5.64
CA ALA A 191 -0.69 22.33 4.62
C ALA A 191 -1.76 23.09 3.82
N MET A 192 -2.82 22.40 3.39
CA MET A 192 -3.92 23.00 2.63
C MET A 192 -4.75 23.97 3.48
N ASN A 193 -4.96 23.70 4.77
CA ASN A 193 -5.60 24.63 5.70
C ASN A 193 -4.78 25.92 5.89
N ASN A 194 -3.46 25.85 5.70
CA ASN A 194 -2.57 27.01 5.71
C ASN A 194 -2.54 27.75 4.35
N GLY A 195 -3.37 27.33 3.38
CA GLY A 195 -3.53 27.97 2.08
C GLY A 195 -2.61 27.45 0.97
N GLN A 196 -1.87 26.35 1.18
CA GLN A 196 -1.07 25.73 0.13
C GLN A 196 -1.94 24.93 -0.85
N ASP A 197 -1.57 24.90 -2.14
CA ASP A 197 -2.17 23.98 -3.10
C ASP A 197 -1.87 22.51 -2.74
N ALA A 198 -2.74 21.58 -3.14
CA ALA A 198 -2.59 20.16 -2.81
C ALA A 198 -1.32 19.54 -3.42
N ILE A 199 -0.96 19.91 -4.65
CA ILE A 199 0.24 19.39 -5.31
C ILE A 199 1.49 19.99 -4.67
N ASP A 200 1.48 21.29 -4.39
CA ASP A 200 2.58 21.95 -3.69
C ASP A 200 2.79 21.35 -2.30
N ALA A 201 1.71 21.11 -1.55
CA ALA A 201 1.77 20.43 -0.25
C ALA A 201 2.37 19.03 -0.37
N LEU A 202 1.98 18.25 -1.39
CA LEU A 202 2.53 16.92 -1.62
C LEU A 202 4.04 16.98 -1.92
N LEU A 203 4.45 17.90 -2.80
CA LEU A 203 5.86 18.07 -3.19
C LEU A 203 6.72 18.55 -2.02
N ASP A 204 6.26 19.53 -1.24
CA ASP A 204 6.93 20.05 -0.04
C ASP A 204 7.33 18.96 0.95
N HIS A 205 6.51 17.92 1.09
CA HIS A 205 6.78 16.80 2.01
C HIS A 205 7.69 15.71 1.41
N VAL A 206 7.89 15.71 0.10
CA VAL A 206 8.73 14.73 -0.62
C VAL A 206 10.12 15.29 -0.95
N VAL A 207 10.23 16.61 -1.13
CA VAL A 207 11.48 17.29 -1.49
C VAL A 207 12.50 17.21 -0.35
N VAL A 208 13.76 17.07 -0.75
CA VAL A 208 14.92 17.19 0.12
C VAL A 208 15.53 18.58 -0.10
N GLU A 209 15.37 19.46 0.88
CA GLU A 209 15.88 20.82 0.81
C GLU A 209 17.35 20.86 1.22
N ASN A 210 18.14 21.61 0.47
CA ASN A 210 19.55 21.87 0.78
C ASN A 210 19.72 23.37 0.96
N TYR A 211 20.13 23.79 2.16
CA TYR A 211 20.34 25.20 2.48
C TYR A 211 21.70 25.40 3.13
N CYS A 212 22.26 26.58 2.90
CA CYS A 212 23.54 26.99 3.44
C CYS A 212 23.29 27.77 4.74
N VAL A 213 23.88 27.30 5.85
CA VAL A 213 23.77 27.95 7.16
C VAL A 213 25.11 28.60 7.50
N ASP A 214 25.06 29.88 7.88
CA ASP A 214 26.21 30.58 8.45
C ASP A 214 26.45 30.07 9.88
N THR A 215 27.57 29.38 10.10
CA THR A 215 27.96 28.82 11.41
C THR A 215 28.81 29.81 12.22
N GLY A 216 28.95 31.04 11.76
CA GLY A 216 29.70 32.11 12.42
C GLY A 216 31.16 32.18 11.99
N LYS A 217 31.96 32.91 12.77
CA LYS A 217 33.39 33.10 12.51
C LYS A 217 34.23 32.02 13.18
N GLU A 218 34.93 31.20 12.41
CA GLU A 218 36.06 30.41 12.94
C GLU A 218 37.27 31.33 13.15
N ASN A 219 37.88 31.27 14.35
CA ASN A 219 39.21 31.78 14.77
C ASN A 219 39.94 32.81 13.86
N GLY A 220 39.26 33.90 13.50
CA GLY A 220 39.83 35.01 12.71
C GLY A 220 39.15 35.19 11.35
N ASN A 221 38.19 36.11 11.31
CA ASN A 221 37.60 36.79 10.14
C ASN A 221 37.13 35.99 8.91
N LYS A 222 37.17 34.66 8.90
CA LYS A 222 36.50 33.85 7.87
C LYS A 222 35.09 33.46 8.31
N MET A 223 34.10 33.78 7.48
CA MET A 223 32.75 33.23 7.62
C MET A 223 32.80 31.75 7.29
N SER A 224 32.31 30.92 8.21
CA SER A 224 32.17 29.49 8.00
C SER A 224 30.73 29.19 7.57
N PHE A 225 30.59 28.33 6.56
CA PHE A 225 29.31 27.95 6.01
C PHE A 225 29.17 26.43 6.08
N GLU A 226 28.02 25.97 6.56
CA GLU A 226 27.66 24.55 6.62
C GLU A 226 26.47 24.29 5.70
N TRP A 227 26.60 23.34 4.79
CA TRP A 227 25.49 22.86 3.99
C TRP A 227 24.67 21.88 4.81
N ARG A 228 23.38 22.18 4.99
CA ARG A 228 22.44 21.28 5.68
C ARG A 228 21.41 20.75 4.70
N THR A 229 21.09 19.48 4.86
CA THR A 229 20.06 18.78 4.09
C THR A 229 18.95 18.40 5.04
N GLN A 230 17.72 18.87 4.77
CA GLN A 230 16.58 18.62 5.65
C GLN A 230 15.33 18.30 4.83
N ARG A 231 14.47 17.45 5.40
CA ARG A 231 13.08 17.29 4.95
C ARG A 231 12.14 18.03 5.90
N LYS A 232 11.06 18.57 5.35
CA LYS A 232 10.00 19.26 6.12
C LYS A 232 9.42 18.36 7.22
N THR A 233 9.34 17.05 6.98
CA THR A 233 8.84 16.06 7.93
C THR A 233 9.83 14.92 8.08
N ALA A 234 10.06 14.50 9.32
CA ALA A 234 10.86 13.32 9.62
C ALA A 234 10.10 12.04 9.23
N GLY A 235 10.84 10.98 8.93
CA GLY A 235 10.27 9.70 8.51
C GLY A 235 10.34 9.46 7.00
N TRP A 236 9.86 8.29 6.59
CA TRP A 236 9.86 7.89 5.19
C TRP A 236 8.52 8.23 4.54
N ILE A 237 8.33 9.53 4.28
CA ILE A 237 7.15 10.03 3.58
C ILE A 237 7.28 9.77 2.07
N VAL A 238 6.21 9.24 1.47
CA VAL A 238 6.08 8.97 0.03
C VAL A 238 4.68 9.32 -0.46
N PRO A 239 4.51 9.70 -1.74
CA PRO A 239 3.19 9.82 -2.32
C PRO A 239 2.61 8.41 -2.61
N ILE A 240 1.34 8.20 -2.27
CA ILE A 240 0.62 6.95 -2.47
C ILE A 240 -0.74 7.19 -3.12
N ALA A 241 -1.12 6.32 -4.05
CA ALA A 241 -2.45 6.30 -4.63
C ALA A 241 -3.41 5.53 -3.72
N THR A 242 -4.45 6.21 -3.24
CA THR A 242 -5.40 5.66 -2.26
C THR A 242 -6.81 5.47 -2.82
N GLY A 243 -7.07 5.79 -4.08
CA GLY A 243 -8.40 5.54 -4.64
C GLY A 243 -8.70 6.32 -5.91
N TYR A 244 -9.98 6.56 -6.13
CA TYR A 244 -10.50 7.23 -7.30
C TYR A 244 -11.60 8.24 -6.96
N GLN A 245 -11.61 9.36 -7.68
CA GLN A 245 -12.63 10.40 -7.63
C GLN A 245 -13.47 10.32 -8.91
N GLY A 246 -14.78 10.13 -8.76
CA GLY A 246 -15.70 10.15 -9.89
C GLY A 246 -15.77 11.54 -10.54
N ILE A 247 -15.56 11.58 -11.85
CA ILE A 247 -15.67 12.80 -12.69
C ILE A 247 -16.92 12.78 -13.57
N SER A 248 -17.66 11.67 -13.59
CA SER A 248 -18.92 11.52 -14.31
C SER A 248 -20.04 10.96 -13.43
N PRO A 249 -21.32 11.17 -13.79
CA PRO A 249 -22.42 10.41 -13.21
C PRO A 249 -22.27 8.91 -13.52
N LEU A 250 -22.99 8.07 -12.75
CA LEU A 250 -23.10 6.64 -13.04
C LEU A 250 -23.94 6.42 -14.30
N GLY A 251 -23.54 5.48 -15.14
CA GLY A 251 -24.25 5.19 -16.38
C GLY A 251 -23.79 3.88 -17.03
N GLN A 252 -24.08 3.76 -18.33
CA GLN A 252 -23.66 2.64 -19.17
C GLN A 252 -22.65 3.16 -20.20
N ALA A 253 -21.54 2.45 -20.38
CA ALA A 253 -20.52 2.76 -21.38
C ALA A 253 -20.52 1.68 -22.48
N LYS A 254 -20.35 2.10 -23.74
CA LYS A 254 -20.49 1.24 -24.93
C LYS A 254 -19.64 -0.04 -24.89
N ASN A 255 -18.43 0.04 -24.32
CA ASN A 255 -17.47 -1.06 -24.24
C ASN A 255 -17.12 -1.40 -22.77
N GLN A 256 -18.10 -1.36 -21.87
CA GLN A 256 -17.85 -1.72 -20.46
C GLN A 256 -17.57 -3.22 -20.28
N ARG A 257 -16.79 -3.54 -19.25
CA ARG A 257 -16.36 -4.92 -18.96
C ARG A 257 -17.52 -5.86 -18.63
N ASP A 258 -18.52 -5.35 -17.93
CA ASP A 258 -19.70 -6.08 -17.49
C ASP A 258 -20.93 -5.21 -17.76
N SER A 259 -21.91 -5.73 -18.50
CA SER A 259 -23.14 -5.01 -18.87
C SER A 259 -24.08 -4.74 -17.69
N GLU A 260 -23.97 -5.50 -16.61
CA GLU A 260 -24.88 -5.40 -15.45
C GLU A 260 -24.37 -4.41 -14.38
N VAL A 261 -23.09 -4.07 -14.41
CA VAL A 261 -22.47 -3.16 -13.43
C VAL A 261 -22.43 -1.71 -13.96
N PRO A 262 -22.93 -0.72 -13.20
CA PRO A 262 -22.84 0.69 -13.59
C PRO A 262 -21.40 1.17 -13.78
N HIS A 263 -21.16 1.93 -14.83
CA HIS A 263 -19.88 2.53 -15.16
C HIS A 263 -19.78 3.99 -14.71
N ARG A 264 -18.57 4.43 -14.37
CA ARG A 264 -18.24 5.82 -14.03
C ARG A 264 -16.79 6.10 -14.42
N PHE A 265 -16.56 7.26 -15.05
CA PHE A 265 -15.22 7.76 -15.27
C PHE A 265 -14.67 8.37 -13.98
N ALA A 266 -13.40 8.12 -13.70
CA ALA A 266 -12.76 8.58 -12.48
C ALA A 266 -11.29 8.91 -12.69
N GLU A 267 -10.74 9.75 -11.81
CA GLU A 267 -9.33 10.09 -11.73
C GLU A 267 -8.71 9.55 -10.45
N SER A 268 -7.39 9.34 -10.44
CA SER A 268 -6.68 8.82 -9.26
C SER A 268 -6.62 9.84 -8.13
N VAL A 269 -6.89 9.38 -6.91
CA VAL A 269 -6.68 10.15 -5.68
C VAL A 269 -5.33 9.75 -5.10
N VAL A 270 -4.46 10.74 -4.93
CA VAL A 270 -3.12 10.57 -4.33
C VAL A 270 -3.05 11.36 -3.04
N THR A 271 -2.37 10.79 -2.05
CA THR A 271 -2.05 11.45 -0.79
C THR A 271 -0.65 11.06 -0.33
N LEU A 272 -0.26 11.46 0.88
CA LEU A 272 1.00 11.05 1.49
C LEU A 272 0.79 9.77 2.30
N GLY A 273 1.79 8.90 2.25
CA GLY A 273 1.93 7.73 3.09
C GLY A 273 3.29 7.70 3.75
N GLU A 274 3.43 6.86 4.76
CA GLU A 274 4.68 6.68 5.48
C GLU A 274 4.99 5.19 5.69
N PHE A 275 6.23 4.81 5.46
CA PHE A 275 6.73 3.48 5.81
C PHE A 275 7.30 3.49 7.23
N VAL A 276 6.56 2.91 8.17
CA VAL A 276 6.95 2.81 9.59
C VAL A 276 7.36 1.38 9.92
N LEU A 277 8.38 1.19 10.77
CA LEU A 277 8.76 -0.15 11.20
C LEU A 277 7.58 -0.86 11.87
N ALA A 278 7.26 -2.07 11.43
CA ALA A 278 6.06 -2.78 11.86
C ALA A 278 5.99 -2.95 13.39
N ASN A 279 7.13 -3.17 14.06
CA ASN A 279 7.18 -3.33 15.51
C ASN A 279 6.98 -2.03 16.33
N ARG A 280 7.04 -0.85 15.70
CA ARG A 280 6.77 0.44 16.35
C ARG A 280 5.27 0.77 16.41
N VAL A 281 4.44 0.00 15.73
CA VAL A 281 2.99 0.22 15.65
C VAL A 281 2.34 -0.17 16.97
N ASN A 282 1.70 0.80 17.63
CA ASN A 282 1.04 0.59 18.93
C ASN A 282 -0.29 -0.14 18.81
N ASN A 283 -1.11 0.19 17.81
CA ASN A 283 -2.39 -0.45 17.56
C ASN A 283 -2.42 -1.02 16.14
N ILE A 284 -2.81 -2.30 16.01
CA ILE A 284 -2.90 -2.96 14.70
C ILE A 284 -3.90 -2.26 13.77
N HIS A 285 -4.94 -1.65 14.32
CA HIS A 285 -5.94 -0.92 13.54
C HIS A 285 -5.39 0.33 12.86
N ASP A 286 -4.24 0.84 13.33
CA ASP A 286 -3.56 1.99 12.73
C ASP A 286 -2.82 1.64 11.42
N ILE A 287 -2.66 0.35 11.10
CA ILE A 287 -2.01 -0.11 9.84
C ILE A 287 -2.95 -0.88 8.92
N LEU A 288 -4.16 -1.21 9.39
CA LEU A 288 -5.17 -1.91 8.60
C LEU A 288 -5.88 -0.93 7.67
N TRP A 289 -5.95 -1.28 6.40
CA TRP A 289 -6.64 -0.55 5.33
C TRP A 289 -7.94 -1.24 4.96
N GLY A 290 -8.98 -0.45 4.70
CA GLY A 290 -10.30 -0.91 4.26
C GLY A 290 -10.85 -0.05 3.13
N PHE A 291 -11.88 -0.55 2.47
CA PHE A 291 -12.63 0.23 1.49
C PHE A 291 -13.54 1.25 2.19
N LYS A 292 -13.59 2.46 1.64
CA LYS A 292 -14.53 3.50 2.06
C LYS A 292 -15.08 4.21 0.84
N PHE A 293 -16.40 4.26 0.75
CA PHE A 293 -17.11 5.00 -0.28
C PHE A 293 -17.80 6.22 0.33
N VAL A 294 -17.51 7.42 -0.21
CA VAL A 294 -18.16 8.67 0.20
C VAL A 294 -19.04 9.13 -0.95
N GLU A 295 -20.33 8.79 -0.86
CA GLU A 295 -21.31 9.01 -1.91
C GLU A 295 -21.48 10.49 -2.29
N SER A 296 -21.51 11.38 -1.29
CA SER A 296 -21.70 12.83 -1.49
C SER A 296 -20.65 13.47 -2.40
N GLN A 297 -19.46 12.89 -2.44
CA GLN A 297 -18.31 13.38 -3.21
C GLN A 297 -17.95 12.44 -4.34
N ASN A 298 -18.66 11.33 -4.56
CA ASN A 298 -18.29 10.30 -5.55
C ASN A 298 -16.86 9.74 -5.35
N LEU A 299 -16.42 9.62 -4.10
CA LEU A 299 -15.07 9.18 -3.73
C LEU A 299 -15.03 7.69 -3.37
N TYR A 300 -14.15 6.96 -4.04
CA TYR A 300 -13.88 5.54 -3.80
C TYR A 300 -12.47 5.41 -3.23
N LEU A 301 -12.36 5.21 -1.93
CA LEU A 301 -11.10 5.32 -1.20
C LEU A 301 -10.71 4.01 -0.52
N CYS A 302 -9.41 3.84 -0.39
CA CYS A 302 -8.74 2.90 0.49
C CYS A 302 -8.22 3.75 1.66
N GLN A 303 -8.74 3.53 2.85
CA GLN A 303 -8.36 4.31 4.05
C GLN A 303 -8.02 3.40 5.20
N GLN A 304 -7.23 3.92 6.13
CA GLN A 304 -6.94 3.22 7.36
C GLN A 304 -8.20 3.11 8.23
N VAL A 305 -8.37 1.95 8.88
CA VAL A 305 -9.54 1.65 9.72
C VAL A 305 -9.56 2.55 10.95
N ALA A 306 -8.40 2.76 11.57
CA ALA A 306 -8.21 3.79 12.59
C ALA A 306 -7.13 4.76 12.11
N ALA A 307 -7.53 6.00 11.77
CA ALA A 307 -6.58 7.07 11.48
C ALA A 307 -6.16 7.74 12.81
N ASN A 308 -5.51 6.98 13.69
CA ASN A 308 -4.77 7.61 14.78
C ASN A 308 -3.44 8.02 14.20
N PHE A 309 -3.28 9.31 13.94
CA PHE A 309 -2.02 9.86 13.46
C PHE A 309 -0.97 9.52 14.52
N ILE A 310 -0.08 8.57 14.18
CA ILE A 310 1.07 8.27 15.01
C ILE A 310 1.91 9.53 14.94
N SER A 311 1.74 10.43 15.92
CA SER A 311 2.68 11.50 16.12
C SER A 311 4.01 10.80 16.36
N SER A 312 4.95 11.00 15.44
CA SER A 312 6.36 10.73 15.70
C SER A 312 6.74 11.57 16.91
N GLY A 313 6.57 10.98 18.10
CA GLY A 313 7.23 11.45 19.30
C GLY A 313 8.73 11.38 19.05
N GLU A 314 9.39 12.43 19.53
CA GLU A 314 10.84 12.67 19.55
C GLU A 314 11.72 11.42 19.53
#